data_AF-A0A967VT25-F1
#
_entry.id   AF-A0A967VT25-F1
#
_cell.length_a   1.000
_cell.length_b   1.000
_cell.length_c   1.000
_cell.angle_alpha   90.00
_cell.angle_beta   90.00
_cell.angle_gamma   90.00
#
_symmetry.space_group_name_H-M   'P 1'
#
loop_
_entity.id
_entity.type
_entity.pdbx_description
1 polymer ?
#
loop_
_entity_poly.entity_id
_entity_poly.type
_entity_poly.pdbx_seq_one_letter_code
_entity_poly.pdbx_strand_id
1 'polypeptide(L)' 'TGAKTIFATHYHELTQLADLLPALVNVNVAVKEAGDDIVFLRRLEPGGADRSYGIQ' A
#
# COMPACT_ATOMS: atom_id res chain seq x y z
N THR A 1 -11.58 20.36 -11.13
CA THR A 1 -10.62 19.33 -11.58
C THR A 1 -9.66 19.04 -10.44
N GLY A 2 -9.40 17.77 -10.13
CA GLY A 2 -8.42 17.40 -9.10
C GLY A 2 -7.00 17.37 -9.68
N ALA A 3 -5.99 17.50 -8.81
CA ALA A 3 -4.59 17.27 -9.18
C ALA A 3 -4.29 15.76 -9.20
N LYS A 4 -3.26 15.37 -9.96
CA LYS A 4 -2.71 14.01 -9.89
C LYS A 4 -1.83 13.91 -8.64
N THR A 5 -2.04 12.89 -7.82
CA THR A 5 -1.35 12.73 -6.54
C THR A 5 -0.91 11.29 -6.36
N ILE A 6 0.32 11.10 -5.88
CA ILE A 6 0.81 9.85 -5.30
C ILE A 6 1.05 10.15 -3.83
N PHE A 7 0.51 9.30 -2.95
CA PHE A 7 0.62 9.47 -1.51
C PHE A 7 1.14 8.18 -0.89
N ALA A 8 2.43 8.15 -0.53
CA ALA A 8 3.03 7.03 0.17
C ALA A 8 2.90 7.23 1.69
N THR A 9 2.43 6.21 2.41
CA THR A 9 2.12 6.33 3.83
C THR A 9 2.35 5.03 4.59
N HIS A 10 2.65 5.14 5.89
CA HIS A 10 2.67 4.01 6.82
C HIS A 10 1.37 3.90 7.65
N TYR A 11 0.45 4.87 7.52
CA TYR A 11 -0.86 4.84 8.16
C TYR A 11 -1.81 3.91 7.42
N HIS A 12 -2.12 2.77 8.01
CA HIS A 12 -3.04 1.78 7.44
C HIS A 12 -4.48 2.30 7.41
N GLU A 13 -4.86 3.14 8.38
CA GLU A 13 -6.20 3.71 8.52
C GLU A 13 -6.62 4.54 7.29
N LEU A 14 -5.67 5.15 6.60
CA LEU A 14 -5.94 5.94 5.40
C LEU A 14 -6.40 5.10 4.20
N THR A 15 -6.21 3.78 4.23
CA THR A 15 -6.72 2.90 3.16
C THR A 15 -8.25 2.95 3.06
N GLN A 16 -8.96 3.25 4.16
CA GLN A 16 -10.42 3.38 4.19
C GLN A 16 -10.92 4.61 3.41
N LEU A 17 -10.04 5.58 3.10
CA LEU A 17 -10.42 6.73 2.27
C LEU A 17 -10.82 6.34 0.85
N ALA A 18 -10.39 5.16 0.37
CA ALA A 18 -10.78 4.63 -0.94
C ALA A 18 -12.30 4.37 -1.03
N ASP A 19 -12.95 4.11 0.11
CA ASP A 19 -14.40 3.90 0.17
C ASP A 19 -15.19 5.22 0.14
N LEU A 20 -14.55 6.32 0.52
CA LEU A 20 -15.17 7.65 0.61
C LEU A 20 -14.90 8.53 -0.61
N LEU A 21 -13.78 8.30 -1.30
CA LEU A 21 -13.30 9.14 -2.39
C LEU A 21 -13.31 8.35 -3.71
N PRO A 22 -14.27 8.58 -4.62
CA PRO A 22 -14.46 7.77 -5.83
C PRO A 22 -13.26 7.72 -6.79
N ALA A 23 -12.35 8.70 -6.71
CA ALA A 23 -11.15 8.80 -7.55
C ALA A 23 -9.88 8.26 -6.85
N LEU A 24 -10.00 7.80 -5.61
CA LEU A 24 -8.88 7.26 -4.84
C LEU A 24 -8.78 5.76 -5.07
N VAL A 25 -7.56 5.28 -5.29
CA VAL A 25 -7.25 3.85 -5.37
C VAL A 25 -6.09 3.54 -4.43
N ASN A 26 -6.21 2.44 -3.69
CA ASN A 26 -5.09 1.93 -2.90
C ASN A 26 -4.20 1.06 -3.77
N VAL A 27 -2.90 1.23 -3.62
CA VAL A 27 -1.87 0.34 -4.16
C VAL A 27 -0.80 0.11 -3.09
N ASN A 28 -0.19 -1.07 -3.11
CA ASN A 28 0.89 -1.44 -2.21
C ASN A 28 2.07 -2.03 -3.00
N VAL A 29 3.24 -2.10 -2.37
CA VAL A 29 4.41 -2.77 -2.94
C VAL A 29 4.33 -4.25 -2.63
N ALA A 30 4.41 -5.08 -3.66
CA ALA A 30 4.41 -6.53 -3.54
C ALA A 30 5.61 -7.02 -2.73
N VAL A 31 5.31 -7.85 -1.73
CA VAL A 31 6.28 -8.49 -0.85
C VAL A 31 6.11 -10.00 -0.95
N LYS A 32 7.23 -10.73 -0.94
CA LYS A 32 7.24 -12.19 -0.83
C LYS A 32 8.02 -12.59 0.42
N GLU A 33 7.38 -13.40 1.26
CA GLU A 33 8.02 -14.03 2.42
C GLU A 33 8.77 -15.29 1.95
N ALA A 34 10.05 -15.39 2.31
CA ALA A 34 10.95 -16.49 1.96
C ALA A 34 11.63 -17.00 3.24
N GLY A 35 10.91 -17.81 4.02
CA GLY A 35 11.37 -18.21 5.36
C GLY A 35 11.35 -17.02 6.30
N ASP A 36 12.50 -16.70 6.88
CA ASP A 36 12.69 -15.53 7.77
C ASP A 36 13.01 -14.24 7.00
N ASP A 37 13.20 -14.32 5.68
CA ASP A 37 13.52 -13.17 4.83
C ASP A 37 12.29 -12.56 4.17
N ILE A 38 12.33 -11.23 4.03
CA ILE A 38 11.33 -10.44 3.31
C ILE A 38 11.95 -9.95 1.99
N VAL A 39 11.35 -10.33 0.87
CA VAL A 39 11.79 -9.92 -0.47
C VAL A 39 10.81 -8.92 -1.07
N PHE A 40 11.27 -7.69 -1.30
CA PHE A 40 10.50 -6.66 -1.99
C PHE A 40 10.58 -6.86 -3.51
N LEU A 41 9.44 -7.12 -4.15
CA LEU A 41 9.37 -7.43 -5.59
C LEU A 41 9.42 -6.18 -6.48
N ARG A 42 9.45 -4.97 -5.90
CA ARG A 42 9.44 -3.67 -6.61
C ARG A 42 8.31 -3.54 -7.64
N ARG A 43 7.19 -4.19 -7.36
CA ARG A 43 5.99 -4.22 -8.18
C ARG A 43 4.81 -3.65 -7.38
N LEU A 44 3.94 -2.88 -8.01
CA LEU A 44 2.72 -2.37 -7.39
C LEU A 44 1.58 -3.38 -7.57
N GLU A 45 0.83 -3.63 -6.51
CA GLU A 45 -0.38 -4.45 -6.51
C GLU A 45 -1.58 -3.61 -6.01
N PRO A 46 -2.79 -3.88 -6.50
CA PRO A 46 -3.99 -3.20 -6.05
C PRO A 46 -4.30 -3.54 -4.57
N GLY A 47 -4.88 -2.57 -3.86
CA GLY A 47 -5.31 -2.72 -2.46
C GLY A 47 -4.36 -2.12 -1.43
N GLY A 48 -4.79 -2.10 -0.18
CA GLY A 48 -3.93 -1.75 0.96
C GLY A 48 -2.91 -2.85 1.24
N ALA A 49 -1.85 -2.54 1.98
CA ALA A 49 -0.93 -3.57 2.46
C ALA A 49 -1.58 -4.36 3.61
N ASP A 50 -1.57 -5.70 3.51
CA ASP A 50 -2.12 -6.60 4.54
C ASP A 50 -1.29 -6.62 5.84
N ARG A 51 0.01 -6.25 5.77
CA ARG A 51 0.92 -6.21 6.92
C ARG A 51 1.86 -5.00 6.84
N SER A 52 2.12 -4.39 7.99
CA SER A 52 3.15 -3.35 8.15
C SER A 52 4.48 -4.00 8.50
N TYR A 53 5.42 -4.02 7.55
CA TYR A 53 6.77 -4.59 7.74
C TYR A 53 7.73 -3.67 8.51
N GLY A 54 7.20 -2.80 9.39
CA GLY A 54 7.96 -1.76 10.08
C GLY A 54 8.68 -2.23 11.36
N ILE A 55 8.49 -3.48 11.78
CA ILE A 55 9.13 -4.05 12.97
C ILE A 55 9.90 -5.29 12.54
N GLN A 56 11.22 -5.12 12.39
CA GLN A 56 12.23 -6.18 12.48
C GLN A 56 13.35 -5.65 13.39
#